data_AF-A0A2N2XQ44-F1
#
_entry.id   AF-A0A2N2XQ44-F1
#
_cell.length_a   1.000
_cell.length_b   1.000
_cell.length_c   1.000
_cell.angle_alpha   90.00
_cell.angle_beta   90.00
_cell.angle_gamma   90.00
#
_symmetry.space_group_name_H-M   'P 1'
#
loop_
_entity.id
_entity.type
_entity.pdbx_description
1 polymer ?
#
loop_
_entity_poly.entity_id
_entity_poly.type
_entity_poly.pdbx_seq_one_letter_code
_entity_poly.pdbx_strand_id
1 'polypeptide(L)'
;ASPGRDLSSTTGNGLMANNGLLADIDYNHMIAYGIGVGVNLGLDYFGMNEDIFLERTAPSTYNFTGGYLSGRLGLNLLMNLPVEILRDKFVLNFFGELNGGLRSFTIPDVDLNYDELQNKYTEVTYRSRSNVLGYAGYSAGVQFLFSNCWGINLSYSALMKSQHRIDYSVRAVDVAGVVTEDEDFLSARLDRTGIQIGFLFIIGR
;
A
#
# COMPACT_ATOMS: atom_id res chain seq x y z
N ALA A 1 -17.95 3.58 24.54
CA ALA A 1 -17.72 3.58 23.09
C ALA A 1 -16.99 2.28 22.76
N SER A 2 -17.29 1.62 21.63
CA SER A 2 -16.51 0.45 21.21
C SER A 2 -15.10 0.94 20.83
N PRO A 3 -14.02 0.34 21.35
CA PRO A 3 -12.65 0.74 21.04
C PRO A 3 -12.39 0.81 19.53
N GLY A 4 -13.01 -0.09 18.73
CA GLY A 4 -12.90 -0.09 17.28
C GLY A 4 -13.24 1.24 16.61
N ARG A 5 -14.27 1.94 17.08
CA ARG A 5 -14.74 3.18 16.45
C ARG A 5 -13.78 4.36 16.67
N ASP A 6 -13.09 4.39 17.81
CA ASP A 6 -12.08 5.41 18.10
C ASP A 6 -10.72 5.10 17.45
N LEU A 7 -10.52 3.83 17.05
CA LEU A 7 -9.30 3.33 16.42
C LEU A 7 -9.37 3.34 14.88
N SER A 8 -10.49 3.71 14.27
CA SER A 8 -10.72 3.61 12.83
C SER A 8 -10.25 4.82 11.98
N SER A 9 -9.67 5.86 12.59
CA SER A 9 -9.24 7.07 11.85
C SER A 9 -7.74 7.07 11.52
N THR A 10 -7.31 7.39 10.30
CA THR A 10 -5.86 7.63 10.06
C THR A 10 -5.39 9.05 10.42
N THR A 11 -6.27 9.92 10.92
CA THR A 11 -5.84 11.15 11.61
C THR A 11 -5.40 10.78 13.03
N GLY A 12 -4.67 11.65 13.74
CA GLY A 12 -3.88 11.35 14.96
C GLY A 12 -4.53 10.65 16.16
N ASN A 13 -5.73 10.09 16.02
CA ASN A 13 -6.45 9.27 16.98
C ASN A 13 -6.74 7.81 16.57
N GLY A 14 -6.57 7.36 15.33
CA GLY A 14 -6.79 5.93 14.99
C GLY A 14 -5.58 5.26 14.37
N LEU A 15 -5.77 4.03 13.87
CA LEU A 15 -4.73 3.08 13.45
C LEU A 15 -3.66 3.79 12.60
N MET A 16 -2.56 4.10 13.27
CA MET A 16 -1.56 5.04 12.81
C MET A 16 -0.67 4.36 11.77
N ALA A 17 -1.09 4.47 10.51
CA ALA A 17 -0.29 4.04 9.37
C ALA A 17 0.87 5.03 9.13
N ASN A 18 2.11 4.61 9.38
CA ASN A 18 3.32 5.34 9.02
C ASN A 18 3.75 4.98 7.58
N ASN A 19 4.32 5.94 6.84
CA ASN A 19 4.91 5.67 5.53
C ASN A 19 5.98 4.58 5.64
N GLY A 20 5.77 3.45 4.97
CA GLY A 20 6.71 2.32 4.94
C GLY A 20 7.43 2.19 3.59
N LEU A 21 7.93 0.98 3.32
CA LEU A 21 8.70 0.66 2.12
C LEU A 21 7.80 0.52 0.88
N LEU A 22 8.38 0.74 -0.29
CA LEU A 22 7.76 0.57 -1.61
C LEU A 22 8.62 -0.36 -2.44
N ALA A 23 7.98 -1.32 -3.09
CA ALA A 23 8.59 -2.13 -4.14
C ALA A 23 7.64 -2.19 -5.33
N ASP A 24 8.19 -2.04 -6.52
CA ASP A 24 7.44 -2.07 -7.77
C ASP A 24 8.20 -2.82 -8.86
N ILE A 25 7.43 -3.36 -9.79
CA ILE A 25 7.93 -3.96 -11.01
C ILE A 25 7.09 -3.39 -12.16
N ASP A 26 7.77 -2.72 -13.08
CA ASP A 26 7.17 -2.16 -14.29
C ASP A 26 7.52 -3.02 -15.51
N TYR A 27 6.47 -3.43 -16.22
CA TYR A 27 6.57 -4.12 -17.51
C TYR A 27 6.12 -3.17 -18.61
N ASN A 28 7.06 -2.60 -19.34
CA ASN A 28 6.77 -1.56 -20.33
C ASN A 28 7.03 -2.06 -21.76
N HIS A 29 6.10 -1.76 -22.66
CA HIS A 29 6.21 -1.97 -24.10
C HIS A 29 6.22 -0.62 -24.83
N MET A 30 7.27 -0.36 -25.59
CA MET A 30 7.39 0.87 -26.39
C MET A 30 6.69 0.68 -27.73
N ILE A 31 5.70 1.53 -28.02
CA ILE A 31 4.90 1.41 -29.26
C ILE A 31 5.52 2.26 -30.38
N ALA A 32 5.84 3.53 -30.11
CA ALA A 32 6.38 4.44 -31.12
C ALA A 32 7.00 5.68 -30.48
N TYR A 33 8.08 6.23 -31.05
CA TYR A 33 8.68 7.55 -30.76
C TYR A 33 8.43 8.09 -29.34
N GLY A 34 9.02 7.44 -28.35
CA GLY A 34 8.93 7.86 -26.96
C GLY A 34 7.65 7.43 -26.23
N ILE A 35 6.57 7.09 -26.93
CA ILE A 35 5.32 6.64 -26.31
C ILE A 35 5.35 5.13 -26.11
N GLY A 36 4.89 4.69 -24.95
CA GLY A 36 4.62 3.28 -24.70
C GLY A 36 3.45 3.08 -23.75
N VAL A 37 3.18 1.81 -23.51
CA VAL A 37 2.18 1.33 -22.56
C VAL A 37 2.81 0.26 -21.70
N GLY A 38 2.35 0.11 -20.47
CA GLY A 38 2.88 -0.90 -19.58
C GLY A 38 1.88 -1.37 -18.56
N VAL A 39 2.33 -2.32 -17.75
CA VAL A 39 1.64 -2.81 -16.56
C VAL A 39 2.57 -2.61 -15.38
N ASN A 40 2.06 -2.07 -14.29
CA ASN A 40 2.79 -2.00 -13.03
C ASN A 40 2.19 -2.93 -11.98
N LEU A 41 3.07 -3.60 -11.25
CA LEU A 41 2.76 -4.34 -10.04
C LEU A 41 3.51 -3.68 -8.89
N GLY A 42 2.78 -3.16 -7.91
CA GLY A 42 3.34 -2.47 -6.76
C GLY A 42 2.92 -3.12 -5.45
N LEU A 43 3.83 -3.17 -4.48
CA LEU A 43 3.54 -3.51 -3.10
C LEU A 43 4.02 -2.36 -2.20
N ASP A 44 3.06 -1.83 -1.46
CA ASP A 44 3.24 -0.77 -0.50
C ASP A 44 3.08 -1.35 0.90
N TYR A 45 4.15 -1.34 1.69
CA TYR A 45 4.05 -1.58 3.12
C TYR A 45 3.83 -0.24 3.84
N PHE A 46 2.94 -0.24 4.82
CA PHE A 46 2.76 0.84 5.77
C PHE A 46 3.06 0.29 7.16
N GLY A 47 3.78 1.06 7.97
CA GLY A 47 4.00 0.69 9.37
C GLY A 47 2.75 0.95 10.19
N MET A 48 2.54 0.20 11.27
CA MET A 48 1.55 0.52 12.30
C MET A 48 2.27 1.08 13.53
N ASN A 49 1.71 2.10 14.18
CA ASN A 49 2.16 2.48 15.51
C ASN A 49 1.51 1.55 16.56
N GLU A 50 2.11 0.37 16.74
CA GLU A 50 1.60 -0.67 17.64
C GLU A 50 1.50 -0.17 19.08
N ASP A 51 2.50 0.61 19.54
CA ASP A 51 2.57 1.13 20.90
C ASP A 51 1.34 1.95 21.26
N ILE A 52 0.92 2.87 20.39
CA ILE A 52 -0.25 3.72 20.64
C ILE A 52 -1.54 2.92 20.55
N PHE A 53 -1.61 1.93 19.65
CA PHE A 53 -2.76 1.04 19.57
C PHE A 53 -2.91 0.23 20.87
N LEU A 54 -1.80 -0.31 21.39
CA LEU A 54 -1.77 -1.10 22.63
C LEU A 54 -2.02 -0.24 23.87
N GLU A 55 -1.56 1.01 23.90
CA GLU A 55 -1.87 1.96 24.98
C GLU A 55 -3.38 2.21 25.10
N ARG A 56 -4.07 2.37 23.96
CA ARG A 56 -5.51 2.62 23.93
C ARG A 56 -6.36 1.39 24.20
N THR A 57 -5.90 0.23 23.75
CA THR A 57 -6.65 -1.02 23.89
C THR A 57 -6.36 -1.76 25.20
N ALA A 58 -5.21 -1.49 25.82
CA ALA A 58 -4.74 -2.04 27.10
C ALA A 58 -5.01 -3.56 27.28
N PRO A 59 -4.61 -4.42 26.32
CA PRO A 59 -4.81 -5.86 26.43
C PRO A 59 -3.86 -6.47 27.46
N SER A 60 -4.25 -7.61 28.03
CA SER A 60 -3.36 -8.42 28.87
C SER A 60 -2.34 -9.18 28.03
N THR A 61 -2.77 -9.70 26.87
CA THR A 61 -1.88 -10.28 25.85
C THR A 61 -2.39 -9.92 24.47
N TYR A 62 -1.48 -9.87 23.49
CA TYR A 62 -1.82 -9.50 22.12
C TYR A 62 -1.02 -10.32 21.11
N ASN A 63 -1.58 -10.46 19.92
CA ASN A 63 -0.90 -11.01 18.76
C ASN A 63 -1.25 -10.20 17.51
N PHE A 64 -0.23 -9.77 16.78
CA PHE A 64 -0.37 -9.11 15.48
C PHE A 64 0.11 -10.05 14.39
N THR A 65 -0.76 -10.30 13.40
CA THR A 65 -0.43 -11.15 12.25
C THR A 65 -0.55 -10.34 10.97
N GLY A 66 0.52 -10.30 10.18
CA GLY A 66 0.57 -9.54 8.92
C GLY A 66 0.95 -8.08 9.13
N GLY A 67 0.50 -7.21 8.23
CA GLY A 67 0.82 -5.78 8.27
C GLY A 67 -0.12 -4.96 7.39
N TYR A 68 0.00 -3.63 7.46
CA TYR A 68 -0.72 -2.76 6.55
C TYR A 68 -0.09 -2.86 5.17
N LEU A 69 -0.74 -3.63 4.31
CA LEU A 69 -0.27 -3.91 2.97
C LEU A 69 -1.21 -3.33 1.95
N SER A 70 -0.62 -2.87 0.85
CA SER A 70 -1.40 -2.50 -0.31
C SER A 70 -0.75 -2.97 -1.59
N GLY A 71 -1.47 -3.83 -2.29
CA GLY A 71 -1.11 -4.26 -3.64
C GLY A 71 -1.68 -3.31 -4.66
N ARG A 72 -0.92 -3.03 -5.71
CA ARG A 72 -1.33 -2.22 -6.85
C ARG A 72 -1.11 -3.02 -8.13
N LEU A 73 -2.13 -3.01 -8.98
CA LEU A 73 -2.07 -3.50 -10.35
C LEU A 73 -2.66 -2.42 -11.23
N GLY A 74 -1.90 -1.92 -12.19
CA GLY A 74 -2.38 -0.87 -13.07
C GLY A 74 -1.74 -0.89 -14.44
N LEU A 75 -2.27 0.00 -15.26
CA LEU A 75 -1.77 0.28 -16.59
C LEU A 75 -0.97 1.59 -16.55
N ASN A 76 0.16 1.58 -17.25
CA ASN A 76 1.04 2.72 -17.41
C ASN A 76 0.88 3.27 -18.82
N LEU A 77 0.76 4.59 -18.94
CA LEU A 77 0.99 5.34 -20.16
C LEU A 77 2.28 6.11 -19.99
N LEU A 78 3.28 5.81 -20.81
CA LEU A 78 4.64 6.31 -20.64
C LEU A 78 5.08 7.14 -21.84
N MET A 79 5.74 8.26 -21.52
CA MET A 79 6.40 9.16 -22.45
C MET A 79 7.89 9.15 -22.13
N ASN A 80 8.71 8.89 -23.14
CA ASN A 80 10.13 8.65 -23.06
C ASN A 80 10.87 9.60 -24.00
N LEU A 81 11.97 10.13 -23.52
CA LEU A 81 12.92 10.92 -24.29
C LEU A 81 14.29 10.23 -24.19
N PRO A 82 14.55 9.26 -25.07
CA PRO A 82 15.80 8.52 -25.05
C PRO A 82 16.96 9.36 -25.59
N VAL A 83 18.08 9.34 -24.88
CA VAL A 83 19.37 9.88 -25.30
C VAL A 83 20.35 8.71 -25.41
N GLU A 84 20.66 8.33 -26.65
CA GLU A 84 21.66 7.29 -26.90
C GLU A 84 23.06 7.79 -26.57
N ILE A 85 23.66 7.22 -25.52
CA ILE A 85 25.03 7.54 -25.11
C ILE A 85 26.01 6.63 -25.84
N LEU A 86 25.69 5.32 -25.87
CA LEU A 86 26.41 4.32 -26.64
C LEU A 86 25.40 3.50 -27.41
N ARG A 87 25.49 3.58 -28.74
CA ARG A 87 24.61 2.86 -29.67
C ARG A 87 24.50 1.38 -29.28
N ASP A 88 23.26 0.92 -29.10
CA ASP A 88 22.89 -0.45 -28.74
C ASP A 88 23.47 -1.01 -27.42
N LYS A 89 24.07 -0.15 -26.58
CA LYS A 89 24.70 -0.57 -25.32
C LYS A 89 24.17 0.18 -24.12
N PHE A 90 24.00 1.49 -24.25
CA PHE A 90 23.62 2.33 -23.13
C PHE A 90 22.80 3.54 -23.58
N VAL A 91 21.60 3.65 -23.01
CA VAL A 91 20.67 4.75 -23.24
C VAL A 91 20.30 5.36 -21.91
N LEU A 92 20.44 6.68 -21.83
CA LEU A 92 19.86 7.46 -20.76
C LEU A 92 18.46 7.88 -21.21
N ASN A 93 17.42 7.49 -20.49
CA ASN A 93 16.05 7.79 -20.88
C ASN A 93 15.38 8.66 -19.82
N PHE A 94 14.92 9.85 -20.21
CA PHE A 94 14.05 10.65 -19.36
C PHE A 94 12.62 10.22 -19.60
N PHE A 95 11.88 9.92 -18.54
CA PHE A 95 10.53 9.42 -18.68
C PHE A 95 9.54 10.16 -17.77
N GLY A 96 8.30 10.20 -18.24
CA GLY A 96 7.13 10.52 -17.44
C GLY A 96 6.06 9.48 -17.70
N GLU A 97 5.39 9.02 -16.66
CA GLU A 97 4.31 8.06 -16.77
C GLU A 97 3.08 8.53 -16.00
N LEU A 98 1.91 8.19 -16.55
CA LEU A 98 0.66 8.18 -15.83
C LEU A 98 0.31 6.73 -15.55
N ASN A 99 -0.03 6.41 -14.31
CA ASN A 99 -0.42 5.07 -13.91
C ASN A 99 -1.79 5.09 -13.24
N GLY A 100 -2.58 4.06 -13.49
CA GLY A 100 -3.90 3.92 -12.89
C GLY A 100 -4.41 2.51 -12.95
N GLY A 101 -5.21 2.11 -11.97
CA GLY A 101 -5.69 0.75 -11.89
C GLY A 101 -6.39 0.42 -10.59
N LEU A 102 -6.23 -0.83 -10.17
CA LEU A 102 -6.82 -1.37 -8.96
C LEU A 102 -5.77 -1.49 -7.86
N ARG A 103 -6.24 -1.22 -6.65
CA ARG A 103 -5.44 -1.22 -5.44
C ARG A 103 -6.16 -2.02 -4.39
N SER A 104 -5.50 -3.03 -3.84
CA SER A 104 -5.98 -3.75 -2.68
C SER A 104 -5.42 -3.13 -1.40
N PHE A 105 -6.17 -3.24 -0.31
CA PHE A 105 -5.73 -2.91 1.03
C PHE A 105 -6.02 -4.06 1.99
N THR A 106 -5.08 -4.26 2.91
CA THR A 106 -5.20 -5.23 3.99
C THR A 106 -4.62 -4.62 5.25
N ILE A 107 -5.32 -4.80 6.37
CA ILE A 107 -4.84 -4.44 7.70
C ILE A 107 -4.26 -5.68 8.39
N PRO A 108 -3.35 -5.54 9.36
CA PRO A 108 -2.94 -6.69 10.17
C PRO A 108 -4.16 -7.25 10.91
N ASP A 109 -4.18 -8.58 11.04
CA ASP A 109 -5.10 -9.23 11.95
C ASP A 109 -4.60 -9.05 13.38
N VAL A 110 -5.48 -8.65 14.28
CA VAL A 110 -5.13 -8.33 15.67
C VAL A 110 -5.97 -9.18 16.61
N ASP A 111 -5.31 -9.90 17.50
CA ASP A 111 -5.96 -10.65 18.57
C ASP A 111 -5.59 -10.03 19.91
N LEU A 112 -6.59 -9.59 20.66
CA LEU A 112 -6.46 -9.00 21.98
C LEU A 112 -7.14 -9.90 23.00
N ASN A 113 -6.41 -10.31 24.03
CA ASN A 113 -6.99 -11.03 25.16
C ASN A 113 -6.89 -10.20 26.43
N TYR A 114 -7.91 -10.33 27.26
CA TYR A 114 -8.10 -9.55 28.46
C TYR A 114 -8.35 -10.44 29.67
N ASP A 115 -7.92 -9.98 30.84
CA ASP A 115 -8.31 -10.56 32.12
C ASP A 115 -9.81 -10.30 32.39
N GLU A 116 -10.55 -11.38 32.65
CA GLU A 116 -11.98 -11.38 32.99
C GLU A 116 -12.31 -10.49 34.19
N LEU A 117 -11.34 -10.29 35.09
CA LEU A 117 -11.51 -9.44 36.27
C LEU A 117 -11.40 -7.94 35.96
N GLN A 118 -10.78 -7.58 34.83
CA GLN A 118 -10.46 -6.20 34.47
C GLN A 118 -11.26 -5.68 33.28
N ASN A 119 -11.83 -6.57 32.46
CA ASN A 119 -12.57 -6.19 31.27
C ASN A 119 -13.85 -7.02 31.11
N LYS A 120 -14.86 -6.42 30.48
CA LYS A 120 -16.11 -7.12 30.09
C LYS A 120 -15.83 -8.17 29.01
N TYR A 121 -14.86 -7.93 28.14
CA TYR A 121 -14.48 -8.84 27.07
C TYR A 121 -13.30 -9.71 27.50
N THR A 122 -13.28 -10.95 27.04
CA THR A 122 -12.16 -11.90 27.19
C THR A 122 -11.26 -11.88 25.96
N GLU A 123 -11.87 -11.75 24.78
CA GLU A 123 -11.19 -11.77 23.49
C GLU A 123 -11.81 -10.69 22.58
N VAL A 124 -10.97 -9.92 21.90
CA VAL A 124 -11.38 -9.02 20.82
C VAL A 124 -10.45 -9.23 19.64
N THR A 125 -11.00 -9.64 18.52
CA THR A 125 -10.28 -9.92 17.28
C THR A 125 -10.67 -8.95 16.19
N TYR A 126 -9.68 -8.36 15.53
CA TYR A 126 -9.82 -7.53 14.35
C TYR A 126 -9.36 -8.32 13.14
N ARG A 127 -10.17 -8.34 12.08
CA ARG A 127 -9.84 -9.05 10.83
C ARG A 127 -10.03 -8.16 9.62
N SER A 128 -9.07 -8.21 8.71
CA SER A 128 -9.18 -7.48 7.45
C SER A 128 -10.28 -8.07 6.57
N ARG A 129 -11.11 -7.21 5.95
CA ARG A 129 -11.88 -7.61 4.77
C ARG A 129 -11.10 -7.29 3.50
N SER A 130 -11.52 -7.89 2.39
CA SER A 130 -10.94 -7.60 1.08
C SER A 130 -11.40 -6.23 0.62
N ASN A 131 -10.46 -5.28 0.55
CA ASN A 131 -10.72 -3.91 0.11
C ASN A 131 -10.07 -3.69 -1.24
N VAL A 132 -10.86 -3.47 -2.30
CA VAL A 132 -10.36 -3.18 -3.66
C VAL A 132 -10.90 -1.84 -4.12
N LEU A 133 -9.99 -0.96 -4.53
CA LEU A 133 -10.26 0.45 -4.80
C LEU A 133 -9.53 0.88 -6.07
N GLY A 134 -10.02 1.91 -6.75
CA GLY A 134 -9.29 2.54 -7.84
C GLY A 134 -8.12 3.39 -7.33
N TYR A 135 -7.03 3.48 -8.10
CA TYR A 135 -5.99 4.47 -7.88
C TYR A 135 -5.58 5.15 -9.19
N ALA A 136 -5.02 6.35 -9.06
CA ALA A 136 -4.35 7.07 -10.13
C ALA A 136 -3.08 7.71 -9.56
N GLY A 137 -2.06 7.83 -10.39
CA GLY A 137 -0.78 8.38 -10.02
C GLY A 137 0.03 8.77 -11.24
N TYR A 138 1.18 9.36 -10.97
CA TYR A 138 2.17 9.69 -11.98
C TYR A 138 3.56 9.47 -11.40
N SER A 139 4.51 9.17 -12.28
CA SER A 139 5.93 9.21 -11.92
C SER A 139 6.73 9.87 -13.03
N ALA A 140 7.86 10.45 -12.66
CA ALA A 140 8.79 11.04 -13.62
C ALA A 140 10.22 10.87 -13.12
N GLY A 141 11.15 10.61 -14.04
CA GLY A 141 12.51 10.34 -13.64
C GLY A 141 13.45 10.01 -14.78
N VAL A 142 14.51 9.31 -14.40
CA VAL A 142 15.61 8.90 -15.28
C VAL A 142 15.74 7.40 -15.24
N GLN A 143 15.90 6.79 -16.40
CA GLN A 143 16.15 5.37 -16.60
C GLN A 143 17.53 5.18 -17.23
N PHE A 144 18.28 4.26 -16.66
CA PHE A 144 19.57 3.79 -17.17
C PHE A 144 19.35 2.45 -17.85
N LEU A 145 19.31 2.45 -19.17
CA LEU A 145 19.03 1.26 -19.97
C LEU A 145 20.32 0.64 -20.48
N PHE A 146 20.53 -0.63 -20.16
CA PHE A 146 21.67 -1.43 -20.59
C PHE A 146 21.24 -2.40 -21.69
N SER A 147 22.02 -2.45 -22.77
CA SER A 147 21.77 -3.28 -23.95
C SER A 147 20.34 -3.15 -24.51
N ASN A 148 19.68 -2.02 -24.25
CA ASN A 148 18.30 -1.72 -24.64
C ASN A 148 17.23 -2.74 -24.18
N CYS A 149 17.53 -3.59 -23.20
CA CYS A 149 16.63 -4.67 -22.78
C CYS A 149 16.33 -4.69 -21.28
N TRP A 150 17.22 -4.17 -20.43
CA TRP A 150 16.95 -4.03 -19.00
C TRP A 150 17.58 -2.76 -18.46
N GLY A 151 17.14 -2.31 -17.30
CA GLY A 151 17.65 -1.08 -16.71
C GLY A 151 17.26 -0.86 -15.26
N ILE A 152 17.80 0.23 -14.72
CA ILE A 152 17.48 0.73 -13.40
C ILE A 152 16.79 2.08 -13.59
N ASN A 153 15.68 2.29 -12.90
CA ASN A 153 14.99 3.57 -12.87
C ASN A 153 15.25 4.28 -11.53
N LEU A 154 15.36 5.60 -11.59
CA LEU A 154 15.31 6.47 -10.43
C LEU A 154 14.26 7.53 -10.73
N SER A 155 13.17 7.53 -9.96
CA SER A 155 12.03 8.39 -10.25
C SER A 155 11.44 9.02 -9.00
N TYR A 156 10.72 10.11 -9.21
CA TYR A 156 9.78 10.63 -8.24
C TYR A 156 8.40 10.11 -8.61
N SER A 157 7.72 9.51 -7.64
CA SER A 157 6.42 8.89 -7.79
C SER A 157 5.42 9.55 -6.85
N ALA A 158 4.23 9.84 -7.37
CA ALA A 158 3.16 10.47 -6.62
C ALA A 158 1.81 9.82 -6.96
N LEU A 159 1.08 9.43 -5.92
CA LEU A 159 -0.31 9.02 -6.05
C LEU A 159 -1.22 10.22 -5.86
N MET A 160 -2.31 10.26 -6.63
CA MET A 160 -3.34 11.26 -6.43
C MET A 160 -3.96 11.09 -5.05
N LYS A 161 -4.19 12.22 -4.36
CA LYS A 161 -4.77 12.21 -3.03
C LYS A 161 -6.16 11.61 -3.09
N SER A 162 -6.39 10.60 -2.26
CA SER A 162 -7.67 9.89 -2.22
C SER A 162 -7.97 9.42 -0.81
N GLN A 163 -9.26 9.39 -0.50
CA GLN A 163 -9.77 8.88 0.75
C GLN A 163 -10.37 7.51 0.48
N HIS A 164 -9.86 6.52 1.19
CA HIS A 164 -10.25 5.13 1.02
C HIS A 164 -10.95 4.63 2.26
N ARG A 165 -11.97 3.81 2.02
CA ARG A 165 -12.65 3.05 3.04
C ARG A 165 -12.01 1.66 3.09
N ILE A 166 -11.51 1.27 4.25
CA ILE A 166 -10.93 -0.04 4.50
C ILE A 166 -11.84 -0.74 5.50
N ASP A 167 -12.69 -1.62 5.01
CA ASP A 167 -13.61 -2.42 5.82
C ASP A 167 -12.86 -3.49 6.61
N TYR A 168 -13.28 -3.71 7.86
CA TYR A 168 -12.76 -4.71 8.77
C TYR A 168 -13.86 -5.24 9.69
N SER A 169 -13.71 -6.47 10.16
CA SER A 169 -14.63 -7.04 11.15
C SER A 169 -14.01 -7.02 12.54
N VAL A 170 -14.86 -6.79 13.53
CA VAL A 170 -14.54 -6.85 14.96
C VAL A 170 -15.40 -7.94 15.57
N ARG A 171 -14.76 -9.01 16.03
CA ARG A 171 -15.42 -10.06 16.80
C ARG A 171 -14.96 -9.95 18.24
N ALA A 172 -15.91 -9.85 19.16
CA ALA A 172 -15.66 -9.79 20.59
C ALA A 172 -16.38 -10.93 21.31
N VAL A 173 -15.71 -11.49 22.32
CA VAL A 173 -16.25 -12.50 23.22
C VAL A 173 -16.30 -11.89 24.61
N ASP A 174 -17.46 -11.91 25.26
CA ASP A 174 -17.59 -11.44 26.63
C ASP A 174 -17.28 -12.53 27.66
N VAL A 175 -17.16 -12.12 28.93
CA VAL A 175 -16.94 -13.04 30.06
C VAL A 175 -18.04 -14.09 30.23
N ALA A 176 -19.23 -13.88 29.65
CA ALA A 176 -20.32 -14.84 29.66
C ALA A 176 -20.27 -15.81 28.46
N GLY A 177 -19.25 -15.68 27.59
CA GLY A 177 -19.09 -16.47 26.37
C GLY A 177 -20.01 -16.02 25.23
N VAL A 178 -20.67 -14.87 25.33
CA VAL A 178 -21.49 -14.31 24.26
C VAL A 178 -20.56 -13.70 23.21
N VAL A 179 -20.76 -14.11 21.96
CA VAL A 179 -20.01 -13.63 20.81
C VAL A 179 -20.81 -12.53 20.12
N THR A 180 -20.17 -11.40 19.88
CA THR A 180 -20.70 -10.31 19.04
C THR A 180 -19.74 -10.06 17.90
N GLU A 181 -20.27 -9.90 16.69
CA GLU A 181 -19.48 -9.54 15.51
C GLU A 181 -20.11 -8.30 14.87
N ASP A 182 -19.28 -7.29 14.67
CA ASP A 182 -19.64 -6.04 14.02
C ASP A 182 -18.71 -5.79 12.83
N GLU A 183 -19.23 -5.14 11.79
CA GLU A 183 -18.43 -4.62 10.68
C GLU A 183 -18.21 -3.13 10.91
N ASP A 184 -16.97 -2.68 10.72
CA ASP A 184 -16.59 -1.28 10.81
C ASP A 184 -15.63 -0.94 9.67
N PHE A 185 -15.30 0.35 9.52
CA PHE A 185 -14.43 0.80 8.44
C PHE A 185 -13.44 1.84 8.92
N LEU A 186 -12.23 1.75 8.38
CA LEU A 186 -11.19 2.74 8.57
C LEU A 186 -11.15 3.69 7.38
N SER A 187 -11.13 4.99 7.66
CA SER A 187 -10.92 6.00 6.62
C SER A 187 -9.43 6.30 6.49
N ALA A 188 -8.82 5.78 5.43
CA ALA A 188 -7.42 6.00 5.10
C ALA A 188 -7.27 7.15 4.12
N ARG A 189 -6.59 8.21 4.54
CA ARG A 189 -6.11 9.25 3.62
C ARG A 189 -4.79 8.82 3.02
N LEU A 190 -4.79 8.52 1.73
CA LEU A 190 -3.56 8.25 1.00
C LEU A 190 -3.05 9.53 0.38
N ASP A 191 -1.88 9.95 0.86
CA ASP A 191 -1.09 11.05 0.30
C ASP A 191 0.35 10.54 0.23
N ARG A 192 0.64 9.75 -0.81
CA ARG A 192 1.93 9.07 -0.95
C ARG A 192 2.71 9.69 -2.09
N THR A 193 3.84 10.28 -1.73
CA THR A 193 4.86 10.77 -2.64
C THR A 193 6.23 10.26 -2.20
N GLY A 194 7.14 10.02 -3.12
CA GLY A 194 8.46 9.53 -2.76
C GLY A 194 9.40 9.33 -3.94
N ILE A 195 10.66 9.08 -3.60
CA ILE A 195 11.68 8.62 -4.55
C ILE A 195 11.56 7.11 -4.66
N GLN A 196 11.56 6.61 -5.89
CA GLN A 196 11.44 5.21 -6.24
C GLN A 196 12.69 4.76 -6.99
N ILE A 197 13.14 3.55 -6.68
CA ILE A 197 14.22 2.85 -7.39
C ILE A 197 13.62 1.54 -7.88
N GLY A 198 13.50 1.40 -9.19
CA GLY A 198 12.88 0.24 -9.82
C GLY A 198 13.80 -0.45 -10.81
N PHE A 199 13.48 -1.71 -11.09
CA PHE A 199 14.09 -2.48 -12.17
C PHE A 199 13.13 -2.51 -13.35
N LEU A 200 13.65 -2.26 -14.55
CA LEU A 200 12.88 -2.26 -15.79
C LEU A 200 13.35 -3.38 -16.70
N PHE A 201 12.40 -4.03 -17.36
CA PHE A 201 12.65 -4.91 -18.50
C PHE A 201 11.88 -4.41 -19.71
N ILE A 202 12.57 -4.29 -20.85
CA ILE A 202 11.99 -3.90 -22.14
C ILE A 202 11.90 -5.17 -22.99
N ILE A 203 10.67 -5.56 -23.34
CA ILE A 203 10.39 -6.75 -24.15
C ILE A 203 9.80 -6.32 -25.50
N GLY A 204 10.34 -6.88 -26.58
CA GLY A 204 9.79 -6.75 -27.93
C GLY A 204 10.31 -5.56 -28.73
N ARG A 205 11.62 -5.48 -28.95
CA ARG A 205 12.17 -4.76 -30.11
C ARG A 205 12.05 -5.62 -31.36
#